data_AF-A0AA40GHP7-F1
#
_entry.id   AF-A0AA40GHP7-F1
#
_cell.length_a   1.000
_cell.length_b   1.000
_cell.length_c   1.000
_cell.angle_alpha   90.00
_cell.angle_beta   90.00
_cell.angle_gamma   90.00
#
_symmetry.space_group_name_H-M   'P 1'
#
loop_
_entity.id
_entity.type
_entity.pdbx_description
1 polymer ?
#
loop_
_entity_poly.entity_id
_entity_poly.type
_entity_poly.pdbx_seq_one_letter_code
_entity_poly.pdbx_strand_id
1 'polypeptide(L)'
;MLFIFITKNQFNNCVRDGYCADTKDPLTLRANQLRQEFFTPETLTEICSRLVTHYFLLTPAELELWDTDPESFVVDGGGGESWKYSLRPCTECLFAVILHHFVEVLVPVLVELMQRHHQPIDPNNLHAILVKDAVYNAVGLAAFDLYDEVRT
;
A
#
# COMPACT_ATOMS: atom_id res chain seq x y z
N MET A 1 -11.01 -8.17 -10.82
CA MET A 1 -11.24 -9.20 -9.78
C MET A 1 -10.02 -10.10 -9.55
N LEU A 2 -9.27 -10.53 -10.58
CA LEU A 2 -8.05 -11.32 -10.37
C LEU A 2 -6.92 -10.58 -9.63
N PHE A 3 -6.75 -9.27 -9.86
CA PHE A 3 -5.72 -8.45 -9.20
C PHE A 3 -5.86 -8.35 -7.67
N ILE A 4 -7.07 -8.49 -7.13
CA ILE A 4 -7.34 -8.40 -5.68
C ILE A 4 -6.93 -9.69 -4.95
N PHE A 5 -6.87 -10.83 -5.64
CA PHE A 5 -6.52 -12.12 -5.00
C PHE A 5 -5.01 -12.34 -4.86
N ILE A 6 -4.21 -11.73 -5.75
CA ILE A 6 -2.75 -11.89 -5.74
C ILE A 6 -2.11 -11.08 -4.60
N THR A 7 -2.59 -9.87 -4.34
CA THR A 7 -2.12 -9.01 -3.24
C THR A 7 -2.43 -9.58 -1.85
N LYS A 8 -3.52 -10.36 -1.70
CA LYS A 8 -3.91 -10.97 -0.42
C LYS A 8 -2.94 -12.02 0.13
N ASN A 9 -2.26 -12.80 -0.72
CA ASN A 9 -1.38 -13.88 -0.25
C ASN A 9 0.01 -13.37 0.20
N GLN A 10 0.35 -12.13 -0.14
CA GLN A 10 1.66 -11.50 0.14
C GLN A 10 1.70 -10.78 1.49
N PHE A 11 0.55 -10.24 1.93
CA PHE A 11 0.38 -9.54 3.22
C PHE A 11 0.88 -10.38 4.41
N ASN A 12 0.61 -11.69 4.38
CA ASN A 12 0.85 -12.58 5.51
C ASN A 12 2.34 -12.92 5.74
N ASN A 13 3.21 -12.72 4.73
CA ASN A 13 4.63 -13.05 4.83
C ASN A 13 5.50 -11.84 5.22
N CYS A 14 5.12 -10.61 4.85
CA CYS A 14 5.89 -9.40 5.20
C CYS A 14 5.62 -8.91 6.64
N VAL A 15 4.38 -9.03 7.12
CA VAL A 15 3.96 -8.54 8.45
C VAL A 15 4.45 -9.45 9.61
N ARG A 16 4.94 -10.65 9.29
CA ARG A 16 5.24 -11.69 10.30
C ARG A 16 6.47 -11.43 11.17
N ASP A 17 7.31 -10.46 10.82
CA ASP A 17 8.50 -10.09 11.60
C ASP A 17 8.26 -8.80 12.41
N GLY A 18 7.32 -8.86 13.34
CA GLY A 18 6.96 -7.75 14.24
C GLY A 18 7.00 -8.13 15.72
N TYR A 19 8.10 -8.70 16.21
CA TYR A 19 8.29 -8.89 17.65
C TYR A 19 9.01 -7.69 18.26
N CYS A 20 8.33 -6.94 19.14
CA CYS A 20 8.95 -6.11 20.17
C CYS A 20 8.15 -6.24 21.46
N ALA A 21 8.38 -7.34 22.18
CA ALA A 21 7.87 -7.56 23.52
C ALA A 21 8.94 -7.13 24.54
N ASP A 22 8.88 -5.88 25.00
CA ASP A 22 9.01 -5.53 26.43
C ASP A 22 8.69 -4.03 26.64
N THR A 23 7.49 -3.72 27.12
CA THR A 23 6.94 -2.36 27.25
C THR A 23 7.51 -1.52 28.40
N LYS A 24 8.67 -1.90 28.97
CA LYS A 24 9.27 -1.25 30.16
C LYS A 24 10.66 -0.68 29.94
N ASP A 25 11.29 -0.94 28.81
CA ASP A 25 12.63 -0.43 28.51
C ASP A 25 12.57 1.08 28.13
N PRO A 26 13.38 1.94 28.77
CA PRO A 26 13.36 3.39 28.53
C PRO A 26 13.76 3.79 27.09
N LEU A 27 14.54 2.96 26.38
CA LEU A 27 14.86 3.23 24.97
C LEU A 27 13.65 2.94 24.08
N THR A 28 12.88 1.90 24.40
CA THR A 28 11.62 1.55 23.72
C THR A 28 10.55 2.62 23.91
N LEU A 29 10.45 3.21 25.11
CA LEU A 29 9.57 4.35 25.37
C LEU A 29 9.96 5.60 24.55
N ARG A 30 11.26 5.91 24.51
CA ARG A 30 11.77 7.05 23.73
C ARG A 30 11.57 6.86 22.22
N ALA A 31 11.77 5.64 21.71
CA ALA A 31 11.51 5.30 20.32
C ALA A 31 10.02 5.48 19.96
N ASN A 32 9.11 5.09 20.86
CA ASN A 32 7.68 5.32 20.68
C ASN A 32 7.31 6.81 20.64
N GLN A 33 7.91 7.63 21.50
CA GLN A 33 7.70 9.08 21.50
C GLN A 33 8.14 9.71 20.18
N LEU A 34 9.36 9.39 19.72
CA LEU A 34 9.88 9.87 18.43
C LEU A 34 8.99 9.43 17.26
N ARG A 35 8.46 8.21 17.32
CA ARG A 35 7.53 7.69 16.32
C ARG A 35 6.25 8.52 16.28
N GLN A 36 5.68 8.87 17.43
CA GLN A 36 4.47 9.71 17.50
C GLN A 36 4.74 11.16 17.08
N GLU A 37 5.91 11.72 17.40
CA GLU A 37 6.30 13.07 16.99
C GLU A 37 6.50 13.20 15.49
N PHE A 38 7.02 12.15 14.84
CA PHE A 38 7.27 12.15 13.39
C PHE A 38 6.01 11.83 12.58
N PHE A 39 5.24 10.81 12.98
CA PHE A 39 4.03 10.39 12.26
C PHE A 39 2.82 11.20 12.68
N THR A 40 2.87 12.51 12.44
CA THR A 40 1.70 13.38 12.56
C THR A 40 0.67 13.06 11.49
N PRO A 41 -0.62 13.38 11.68
CA PRO A 41 -1.66 13.13 10.69
C PRO A 41 -1.35 13.74 9.31
N GLU A 42 -0.75 14.93 9.27
CA GLU A 42 -0.37 15.62 8.04
C GLU A 42 0.76 14.87 7.31
N THR A 43 1.75 14.42 8.07
CA THR A 43 2.89 13.65 7.53
C THR A 43 2.42 12.30 6.98
N LEU A 44 1.55 11.61 7.71
CA LEU A 44 0.93 10.36 7.29
C LEU A 44 0.09 10.54 6.02
N THR A 45 -0.69 11.61 5.94
CA THR A 45 -1.53 11.94 4.78
C THR A 45 -0.68 12.16 3.52
N GLU A 46 0.41 12.92 3.64
CA GLU A 46 1.32 13.18 2.51
C GLU A 46 2.08 11.91 2.09
N ILE A 47 2.56 11.11 3.05
CA ILE A 47 3.21 9.82 2.77
C ILE A 47 2.25 8.91 2.01
N CYS A 48 1.02 8.73 2.52
CA CYS A 48 0.00 7.90 1.89
C CYS A 48 -0.32 8.38 0.47
N SER A 49 -0.59 9.67 0.31
CA SER A 49 -0.90 10.25 -1.00
C SER A 49 0.23 10.02 -1.99
N ARG A 50 1.49 10.27 -1.62
CA ARG A 50 2.63 10.08 -2.52
C ARG A 50 2.91 8.61 -2.84
N LEU A 51 2.82 7.71 -1.87
CA LEU A 51 3.00 6.27 -2.10
C LEU A 51 2.03 5.79 -3.18
N VAL A 52 0.76 6.15 -3.04
CA VAL A 52 -0.30 5.72 -3.97
C VAL A 52 -0.18 6.41 -5.33
N THR A 53 -0.01 7.74 -5.39
CA THR A 53 -0.07 8.46 -6.67
C THR A 53 1.24 8.48 -7.46
N HIS A 54 2.36 8.05 -6.88
CA HIS A 54 3.66 8.03 -7.57
C HIS A 54 4.34 6.67 -7.60
N TYR A 55 4.31 5.91 -6.50
CA TYR A 55 5.09 4.67 -6.40
C TYR A 55 4.32 3.42 -6.78
N PHE A 56 2.99 3.46 -6.72
CA PHE A 56 2.13 2.33 -7.10
C PHE A 56 1.83 2.29 -8.60
N LEU A 57 2.28 3.28 -9.37
CA LEU A 57 2.05 3.32 -10.81
C LEU A 57 2.86 2.23 -11.50
N LEU A 58 2.20 1.48 -12.39
CA LEU A 58 2.89 0.53 -13.26
C LEU A 58 3.80 1.28 -14.23
N THR A 59 5.03 0.81 -14.32
CA THR A 59 6.02 1.31 -15.26
C THR A 59 5.74 0.79 -16.67
N PRO A 60 6.24 1.44 -17.73
CA PRO A 60 6.08 0.95 -19.11
C PRO A 60 6.62 -0.48 -19.30
N ALA A 61 7.74 -0.83 -18.65
CA ALA A 61 8.31 -2.16 -18.71
C ALA A 61 7.41 -3.22 -18.06
N GLU A 62 6.76 -2.87 -16.94
CA GLU A 62 5.77 -3.74 -16.30
C GLU A 62 4.52 -3.93 -17.16
N LEU A 63 4.06 -2.87 -17.85
CA LEU A 63 2.93 -2.96 -18.78
C LEU A 63 3.27 -3.84 -20.00
N GLU A 64 4.49 -3.71 -20.54
CA GLU A 64 4.98 -4.55 -21.63
C GLU A 64 5.13 -6.01 -21.20
N LEU A 65 5.68 -6.26 -20.00
CA LEU A 65 5.76 -7.60 -19.43
C LEU A 65 4.36 -8.19 -19.22
N TRP A 66 3.41 -7.40 -18.75
CA TRP A 66 2.03 -7.84 -18.60
C TRP A 66 1.39 -8.21 -19.95
N ASP A 67 1.64 -7.43 -21.01
CA ASP A 67 1.11 -7.70 -22.36
C ASP A 67 1.76 -8.94 -23.00
N THR A 68 3.06 -9.15 -22.78
CA THR A 68 3.83 -10.22 -23.43
C THR A 68 3.85 -11.54 -22.65
N ASP A 69 3.95 -11.50 -21.33
CA ASP A 69 3.97 -12.66 -20.44
C ASP A 69 3.29 -12.35 -19.08
N PRO A 70 1.94 -12.47 -19.03
CA PRO A 70 1.17 -12.15 -17.83
C PRO A 70 1.46 -13.07 -16.65
N GLU A 71 1.97 -14.30 -16.87
CA GLU A 71 2.31 -15.23 -15.79
C GLU A 71 3.59 -14.77 -15.08
N SER A 72 4.63 -14.43 -15.85
CA SER A 72 5.87 -13.85 -15.31
C SER A 72 5.62 -12.51 -14.64
N PHE A 73 4.75 -11.66 -15.20
CA PHE A 73 4.36 -10.41 -14.55
C PHE A 73 3.78 -10.62 -13.15
N VAL A 74 2.96 -11.65 -12.95
CA VAL A 74 2.39 -11.96 -11.61
C VAL A 74 3.47 -12.46 -10.65
N VAL A 75 4.40 -13.29 -11.13
CA VAL A 75 5.49 -13.84 -10.30
C VAL A 75 6.47 -12.72 -9.90
N ASP A 76 6.96 -11.94 -10.86
CA ASP A 76 7.96 -10.90 -10.61
C ASP A 76 7.35 -9.65 -9.96
N GLY A 77 6.14 -9.27 -10.37
CA GLY A 77 5.45 -8.05 -9.96
C GLY A 77 4.85 -8.08 -8.56
N GLY A 78 4.90 -9.23 -7.87
CA GLY A 78 4.38 -9.32 -6.50
C GLY A 78 4.45 -10.69 -5.84
N GLY A 79 5.09 -11.71 -6.42
CA GLY A 79 5.21 -13.03 -5.83
C GLY A 79 6.36 -13.18 -4.83
N GLY A 80 6.09 -13.60 -3.59
CA GLY A 80 7.15 -14.08 -2.68
C GLY A 80 7.97 -12.96 -2.05
N GLU A 81 9.29 -12.93 -2.31
CA GLU A 81 10.22 -11.96 -1.71
C GLU A 81 10.54 -10.76 -2.63
N SER A 82 9.74 -10.51 -3.67
CA SER A 82 9.97 -9.42 -4.64
C SER A 82 10.12 -8.04 -4.01
N TRP A 83 9.57 -7.81 -2.82
CA TRP A 83 9.76 -6.57 -2.05
C TRP A 83 11.23 -6.26 -1.72
N LYS A 84 12.11 -7.26 -1.73
CA LYS A 84 13.56 -7.07 -1.50
C LYS A 84 14.29 -6.49 -2.70
N TYR A 85 13.75 -6.69 -3.91
CA TYR A 85 14.44 -6.43 -5.17
C TYR A 85 13.74 -5.38 -6.03
N SER A 86 12.46 -5.13 -5.78
CA SER A 86 11.61 -4.25 -6.59
C SER A 86 11.01 -3.12 -5.75
N LEU A 87 11.09 -1.90 -6.27
CA LEU A 87 10.65 -0.69 -5.55
C LEU A 87 9.14 -0.69 -5.28
N ARG A 88 8.31 -1.04 -6.27
CA ARG A 88 6.85 -1.01 -6.14
C ARG A 88 6.33 -2.01 -5.10
N PRO A 89 6.70 -3.30 -5.11
CA PRO A 89 6.34 -4.22 -4.03
C PRO A 89 6.87 -3.77 -2.65
N CYS A 90 8.05 -3.15 -2.60
CA CYS A 90 8.60 -2.60 -1.36
C CYS A 90 7.74 -1.47 -0.79
N THR A 91 7.32 -0.51 -1.62
CA THR A 91 6.47 0.60 -1.20
C THR A 91 5.04 0.15 -0.86
N GLU A 92 4.54 -0.88 -1.53
CA GLU A 92 3.27 -1.54 -1.20
C GLU A 92 3.33 -2.20 0.20
N CYS A 93 4.42 -2.90 0.51
CA CYS A 93 4.67 -3.44 1.85
C CYS A 93 4.77 -2.32 2.91
N LEU A 94 5.52 -1.25 2.64
CA LEU A 94 5.64 -0.11 3.54
C LEU A 94 4.27 0.54 3.80
N PHE A 95 3.48 0.76 2.75
CA PHE A 95 2.12 1.29 2.86
C PHE A 95 1.25 0.42 3.76
N ALA A 96 1.24 -0.89 3.54
CA ALA A 96 0.45 -1.82 4.35
C ALA A 96 0.86 -1.77 5.84
N VAL A 97 2.16 -1.73 6.14
CA VAL A 97 2.66 -1.65 7.52
C VAL A 97 2.24 -0.34 8.20
N ILE A 98 2.38 0.81 7.51
CA ILE A 98 1.99 2.11 8.06
C ILE A 98 0.47 2.17 8.24
N LEU A 99 -0.30 1.71 7.25
CA LEU A 99 -1.77 1.70 7.30
C LEU A 99 -2.28 0.88 8.49
N HIS A 100 -1.74 -0.32 8.70
CA HIS A 100 -2.12 -1.15 9.86
C HIS A 100 -1.80 -0.47 11.20
N HIS A 101 -0.74 0.33 11.30
CA HIS A 101 -0.37 1.02 12.53
C HIS A 101 -1.13 2.34 12.77
N PHE A 102 -1.63 2.98 11.70
CA PHE A 102 -2.25 4.30 11.74
C PHE A 102 -3.59 4.32 10.99
N VAL A 103 -4.38 3.25 11.17
CA VAL A 103 -5.62 3.00 10.43
C VAL A 103 -6.62 4.15 10.57
N GLU A 104 -6.75 4.70 11.79
CA GLU A 104 -7.68 5.77 12.14
C GLU A 104 -7.43 7.05 11.33
N VAL A 105 -6.17 7.29 10.94
CA VAL A 105 -5.76 8.47 10.16
C VAL A 105 -5.78 8.15 8.67
N LEU A 106 -5.29 6.97 8.27
CA LEU A 106 -5.02 6.65 6.87
C LEU A 106 -6.23 6.12 6.10
N VAL A 107 -7.20 5.47 6.76
CA VAL A 107 -8.43 5.02 6.11
C VAL A 107 -9.24 6.19 5.53
N PRO A 108 -9.51 7.29 6.27
CA PRO A 108 -10.20 8.46 5.71
C PRO A 108 -9.47 9.05 4.49
N VAL A 109 -8.14 9.13 4.53
CA VAL A 109 -7.31 9.63 3.42
C VAL A 109 -7.45 8.73 2.18
N LEU A 110 -7.42 7.40 2.38
CA LEU A 110 -7.58 6.45 1.28
C LEU A 110 -8.98 6.52 0.66
N VAL A 111 -10.02 6.69 1.48
CA VAL A 111 -11.39 6.91 1.00
C VAL A 111 -11.49 8.22 0.21
N GLU A 112 -10.86 9.30 0.67
CA GLU A 112 -10.83 10.57 -0.05
C GLU A 112 -10.12 10.43 -1.42
N LEU A 113 -9.00 9.71 -1.48
CA LEU A 113 -8.29 9.41 -2.73
C LEU A 113 -9.16 8.59 -3.68
N MET A 114 -9.83 7.55 -3.18
CA MET A 114 -10.79 6.78 -3.97
C MET A 114 -11.91 7.68 -4.50
N GLN A 115 -12.46 8.55 -3.66
CA GLN A 115 -13.53 9.46 -4.05
C GLN A 115 -13.07 10.46 -5.12
N ARG A 116 -11.85 10.98 -5.01
CA ARG A 116 -11.27 11.89 -6.00
C ARG A 116 -11.06 11.24 -7.35
N HIS A 117 -10.68 9.96 -7.39
CA HIS A 117 -10.29 9.24 -8.61
C HIS A 117 -11.37 8.27 -9.14
N HIS A 118 -12.56 8.18 -8.52
CA HIS A 118 -13.62 7.26 -8.97
C HIS A 118 -14.26 7.65 -10.32
N GLN A 119 -14.18 8.93 -10.70
CA GLN A 119 -14.86 9.47 -11.87
C GLN A 119 -14.41 8.81 -13.19
N PRO A 120 -15.24 8.83 -14.25
CA PRO A 120 -14.83 8.38 -15.58
C PRO A 120 -13.61 9.15 -16.06
N ILE A 121 -12.63 8.42 -16.60
CA ILE A 121 -11.37 8.99 -17.11
C ILE A 121 -11.40 8.89 -18.64
N ASP A 122 -10.83 9.89 -19.32
CA ASP A 122 -10.59 9.83 -20.76
C ASP A 122 -9.73 8.60 -21.10
N PRO A 123 -10.22 7.69 -21.96
CA PRO A 123 -9.46 6.50 -22.36
C PRO A 123 -8.07 6.79 -22.94
N ASN A 124 -7.83 7.99 -23.48
CA ASN A 124 -6.53 8.39 -24.03
C ASN A 124 -5.53 8.87 -22.97
N ASN A 125 -5.98 9.11 -21.73
CA ASN A 125 -5.13 9.55 -20.64
C ASN A 125 -4.61 8.36 -19.83
N LEU A 126 -3.58 7.68 -20.36
CA LEU A 126 -2.96 6.53 -19.71
C LEU A 126 -2.49 6.85 -18.29
N HIS A 127 -1.91 8.02 -18.05
CA HIS A 127 -1.43 8.40 -16.73
C HIS A 127 -2.57 8.46 -15.71
N ALA A 128 -3.70 9.08 -16.05
CA ALA A 128 -4.85 9.12 -15.17
C ALA A 128 -5.45 7.73 -14.91
N ILE A 129 -5.42 6.83 -15.91
CA ILE A 129 -5.82 5.42 -15.75
C ILE A 129 -4.89 4.72 -14.75
N LEU A 130 -3.57 4.91 -14.85
CA LEU A 130 -2.60 4.30 -13.94
C LEU A 130 -2.71 4.83 -12.51
N VAL A 131 -2.98 6.13 -12.33
CA VAL A 131 -3.26 6.70 -10.99
C VAL A 131 -4.52 6.09 -10.41
N LYS A 132 -5.58 5.92 -11.22
CA LYS A 132 -6.82 5.28 -10.77
C LYS A 132 -6.56 3.83 -10.36
N ASP A 133 -5.86 3.06 -11.18
CA ASP A 133 -5.46 1.69 -10.88
C ASP A 133 -4.66 1.59 -9.58
N ALA A 134 -3.67 2.46 -9.39
CA ALA A 134 -2.88 2.54 -8.17
C ALA A 134 -3.73 2.80 -6.91
N VAL A 135 -4.73 3.68 -7.01
CA VAL A 135 -5.69 3.93 -5.91
C VAL A 135 -6.52 2.68 -5.62
N TYR A 136 -7.00 1.95 -6.63
CA TYR A 136 -7.71 0.69 -6.41
C TYR A 136 -6.81 -0.41 -5.83
N ASN A 137 -5.53 -0.46 -6.23
CA ASN A 137 -4.55 -1.38 -5.66
C ASN A 137 -4.35 -1.09 -4.16
N ALA A 138 -4.20 0.18 -3.78
CA ALA A 138 -4.07 0.59 -2.38
C ALA A 138 -5.30 0.23 -1.54
N VAL A 139 -6.52 0.43 -2.07
CA VAL A 139 -7.77 -0.03 -1.44
C VAL A 139 -7.80 -1.55 -1.29
N GLY A 140 -7.31 -2.29 -2.29
CA GLY A 140 -7.18 -3.74 -2.24
C GLY A 140 -6.24 -4.22 -1.14
N LEU A 141 -5.11 -3.53 -0.93
CA LEU A 141 -4.15 -3.82 0.14
C LEU A 141 -4.73 -3.52 1.53
N ALA A 142 -5.51 -2.45 1.67
CA ALA A 142 -6.15 -2.06 2.92
C ALA A 142 -7.46 -2.82 3.22
N ALA A 143 -7.88 -3.75 2.35
CA ALA A 143 -9.21 -4.36 2.42
C ALA A 143 -9.47 -5.14 3.73
N PHE A 144 -8.42 -5.67 4.37
CA PHE A 144 -8.55 -6.35 5.66
C PHE A 144 -8.72 -5.37 6.82
N ASP A 145 -7.90 -4.32 6.86
CA ASP A 145 -7.99 -3.27 7.87
C ASP A 145 -9.32 -2.49 7.77
N LEU A 146 -9.82 -2.27 6.55
CA LEU A 146 -11.15 -1.72 6.28
C LEU A 146 -12.29 -2.64 6.76
N TYR A 147 -12.08 -3.95 6.81
CA TYR A 147 -13.11 -4.91 7.23
C TYR A 147 -13.23 -5.01 8.75
N ASP A 148 -12.13 -4.85 9.49
CA ASP A 148 -12.13 -4.94 10.96
C ASP A 148 -12.83 -3.74 11.62
N GLU A 149 -12.76 -2.55 11.01
CA GLU A 149 -13.48 -1.36 11.51
C GLU A 149 -15.01 -1.43 11.35
N VAL A 150 -15.53 -2.22 10.40
CA VAL A 150 -16.98 -2.36 10.15
C VAL A 150 -17.66 -3.26 11.21
N ARG A 151 -16.90 -3.84 12.13
CA ARG A 151 -17.39 -4.84 13.10
C ARG A 151 -17.48 -4.39 14.56
N THR A 152 -17.47 -3.09 14.82
CA THR A 152 -17.76 -2.50 16.15
C THR A 152 -19.09 -1.77 16.15
#